data_AF-B8CB33-F1
#
_entry.id   AF-B8CB33-F1
#
_cell.length_a   1.000
_cell.length_b   1.000
_cell.length_c   1.000
_cell.angle_alpha   90.00
_cell.angle_beta   90.00
_cell.angle_gamma   90.00
#
_symmetry.space_group_name_H-M   'P 1'
#
loop_
_entity.id
_entity.type
_entity.pdbx_description
1 polymer ?
#
loop_
_entity_poly.entity_id
_entity_poly.type
_entity_poly.pdbx_seq_one_letter_code
_entity_poly.pdbx_strand_id
1 'polypeptide(L)'
;ITVRFDSTVGDVLPWSFVPTQLDVKVVPGETALSFFTATNHSDKAITGVATYNVHPPKVGLYFNKIQCFCFEEQRLLPGETVDMPVFFFIDPDIMDDPQLRNVRSVTLSYTFFQ
;
A
#
# COMPACT_ATOMS: atom_id res chain seq x y z
N ILE A 1 2.23 -6.33 -15.36
CA ILE A 1 3.18 -6.15 -14.24
C ILE A 1 2.56 -6.77 -12.99
N THR A 2 3.32 -7.49 -12.17
CA THR A 2 2.85 -8.00 -10.87
C THR A 2 3.15 -6.97 -9.79
N VAL A 3 2.13 -6.46 -9.12
CA VAL A 3 2.25 -5.59 -7.95
C VAL A 3 2.15 -6.45 -6.71
N ARG A 4 3.23 -6.51 -5.93
CA ARG A 4 3.31 -7.18 -4.64
C ARG A 4 3.00 -6.18 -3.53
N PHE A 5 2.28 -6.62 -2.52
CA PHE A 5 1.95 -5.82 -1.36
C PHE A 5 2.72 -6.30 -0.15
N ASP A 6 3.24 -5.34 0.58
CA ASP A 6 4.02 -5.57 1.79
C ASP A 6 3.58 -4.54 2.83
N SER A 7 3.59 -4.97 4.09
CA SER A 7 3.08 -4.17 5.21
C SER A 7 3.96 -4.36 6.43
N THR A 8 4.29 -3.26 7.08
CA THR A 8 5.02 -3.22 8.34
C THR A 8 4.26 -2.34 9.33
N VAL A 9 4.31 -2.70 10.60
CA VAL A 9 3.87 -1.83 11.71
C VAL A 9 5.09 -1.45 12.53
N GLY A 10 5.20 -0.20 12.95
CA GLY A 10 6.26 0.23 13.86
C GLY A 10 6.13 -0.46 15.21
N ASP A 11 7.26 -0.78 15.85
CA ASP A 11 7.34 -1.61 17.07
C ASP A 11 6.48 -1.13 18.25
N VAL A 12 6.11 0.16 18.27
CA VAL A 12 5.34 0.79 19.36
C VAL A 12 3.83 0.75 19.10
N LEU A 13 3.40 0.46 17.88
CA LEU A 13 1.99 0.45 17.50
C LEU A 13 1.39 -0.95 17.68
N PRO A 14 0.49 -1.19 18.65
CA PRO A 14 -0.08 -2.50 18.93
C PRO A 14 -1.19 -2.86 17.93
N TRP A 15 -0.90 -2.72 16.64
CA TRP A 15 -1.80 -3.03 15.54
C TRP A 15 -1.30 -4.23 14.76
N SER A 16 -2.21 -5.01 14.19
CA SER A 16 -1.89 -5.85 13.03
C SER A 16 -2.30 -5.11 11.77
N PHE A 17 -1.42 -5.04 10.79
CA PHE A 17 -1.69 -4.45 9.49
C PHE A 17 -1.14 -5.36 8.41
N VAL A 18 -2.04 -5.92 7.60
CA VAL A 18 -1.71 -6.96 6.61
C VAL A 18 -2.44 -6.73 5.29
N PRO A 19 -1.82 -7.01 4.13
CA PRO A 19 -2.54 -7.00 2.87
C PRO A 19 -3.51 -8.18 2.83
N THR A 20 -4.69 -7.96 2.26
CA THR A 20 -5.68 -9.04 2.01
C THR A 20 -5.22 -9.99 0.90
N GLN A 21 -4.35 -9.51 0.01
CA GLN A 21 -3.77 -10.25 -1.10
C GLN A 21 -2.29 -9.90 -1.25
N LEU A 22 -1.43 -10.90 -1.44
CA LEU A 22 0.03 -10.69 -1.49
C LEU A 22 0.51 -10.06 -2.80
N ASP A 23 -0.21 -10.31 -3.90
CA ASP A 23 0.06 -9.70 -5.18
C ASP A 23 -1.16 -9.65 -6.10
N VAL A 24 -1.11 -8.73 -7.07
CA VAL A 24 -2.05 -8.65 -8.19
C VAL A 24 -1.29 -8.47 -9.50
N LYS A 25 -1.83 -9.00 -10.59
CA LYS A 25 -1.32 -8.71 -11.93
C LYS A 25 -2.19 -7.62 -12.55
N VAL A 26 -1.54 -6.56 -13.02
CA VAL A 26 -2.19 -5.43 -13.69
C VAL A 26 -1.56 -5.17 -15.04
N VAL A 27 -2.35 -4.76 -16.01
CA VAL A 27 -1.85 -4.20 -17.26
C VAL A 27 -1.61 -2.70 -17.07
N PRO A 28 -0.47 -2.11 -17.51
CA PRO A 28 -0.32 -0.65 -17.47
C PRO A 28 -1.50 0.06 -18.15
N GLY A 29 -2.03 1.10 -17.52
CA GLY A 29 -3.27 1.79 -17.87
C GLY A 29 -4.54 1.20 -17.24
N GLU A 30 -4.49 -0.02 -16.68
CA GLU A 30 -5.59 -0.63 -15.95
C GLU A 30 -5.61 -0.15 -14.49
N THR A 31 -6.81 0.15 -14.00
CA THR A 31 -7.00 0.50 -12.59
C THR A 31 -7.16 -0.76 -11.74
N ALA A 32 -6.58 -0.75 -10.54
CA ALA A 32 -6.62 -1.85 -9.60
C ALA A 32 -6.99 -1.36 -8.21
N LEU A 33 -7.81 -2.16 -7.53
CA LEU A 33 -8.21 -1.97 -6.15
C LEU A 33 -7.65 -3.12 -5.31
N SER A 34 -6.94 -2.78 -4.24
CA SER A 34 -6.43 -3.73 -3.25
C SER A 34 -6.83 -3.29 -1.85
N PHE A 35 -6.88 -4.21 -0.90
CA PHE A 35 -7.26 -3.91 0.47
C PHE A 35 -6.17 -4.34 1.45
N PHE A 36 -6.00 -3.57 2.51
CA PHE A 36 -5.26 -3.97 3.69
C PHE A 36 -6.20 -3.99 4.89
N THR A 37 -6.01 -4.94 5.79
CA THR A 37 -6.80 -5.02 7.03
C THR A 37 -5.94 -4.54 8.19
N ALA A 38 -6.46 -3.57 8.95
CA ALA A 38 -5.84 -3.06 10.16
C ALA A 38 -6.71 -3.41 11.38
N THR A 39 -6.09 -3.92 12.44
CA THR A 39 -6.77 -4.22 13.71
C THR A 39 -6.00 -3.62 14.88
N ASN A 40 -6.68 -2.89 15.76
CA ASN A 40 -6.10 -2.38 16.99
C ASN A 40 -6.25 -3.42 18.12
N HIS A 41 -5.14 -3.97 18.61
CA HIS A 41 -5.13 -4.99 19.67
C HIS A 41 -5.02 -4.42 21.08
N SER A 42 -5.01 -3.09 21.22
CA SER A 42 -4.95 -2.43 22.53
C SER A 42 -6.33 -2.20 23.16
N ASP A 43 -6.31 -1.79 24.42
CA ASP A 43 -7.47 -1.40 25.21
C ASP A 43 -7.82 0.10 25.09
N LYS A 44 -7.14 0.84 24.21
CA LYS A 44 -7.30 2.29 24.00
C LYS A 44 -7.47 2.62 22.53
N ALA A 45 -8.15 3.73 22.27
CA ALA A 45 -8.16 4.28 20.93
C ALA A 45 -6.75 4.78 20.57
N ILE A 46 -6.26 4.39 19.41
CA ILE A 46 -4.95 4.81 18.90
C ILE A 46 -5.17 5.47 17.55
N THR A 47 -4.45 6.57 17.32
CA THR A 47 -4.32 7.18 16.01
C THR A 47 -2.99 6.75 15.43
N GLY A 48 -2.98 6.33 14.16
CA GLY A 48 -1.77 6.00 13.44
C GLY A 48 -1.76 6.63 12.06
N VAL A 49 -0.56 6.84 11.52
CA VAL A 49 -0.33 7.40 10.19
C VAL A 49 0.53 6.42 9.40
N ALA A 50 0.12 6.17 8.16
CA ALA A 50 0.88 5.33 7.25
C ALA A 50 1.74 6.14 6.28
N THR A 51 2.96 5.67 6.08
CA THR A 51 3.80 6.04 4.93
C THR A 51 3.92 4.86 3.98
N TYR A 52 4.39 5.12 2.76
CA TYR A 52 4.56 4.08 1.76
C TYR A 52 5.85 4.27 0.97
N ASN A 53 6.27 3.20 0.33
CA ASN A 53 7.35 3.21 -0.67
C ASN A 53 7.01 2.26 -1.83
N VAL A 54 7.51 2.62 -3.02
CA VAL A 54 7.40 1.81 -4.23
C VAL A 54 8.79 1.33 -4.62
N HIS A 55 8.94 0.04 -4.89
CA HIS A 55 10.19 -0.58 -5.34
C HIS A 55 9.99 -1.34 -6.66
N PRO A 56 10.87 -1.19 -7.67
CA PRO A 56 12.01 -0.27 -7.72
C PRO A 56 11.60 1.22 -7.68
N PRO A 57 12.40 2.13 -7.09
CA PRO A 57 12.01 3.53 -6.90
C PRO A 57 11.65 4.26 -8.21
N LYS A 58 12.31 3.91 -9.32
CA LYS A 58 12.03 4.48 -10.65
C LYS A 58 10.60 4.22 -11.12
N VAL A 59 9.99 3.12 -10.69
CA VAL A 59 8.58 2.82 -11.00
C VAL A 59 7.65 3.78 -10.27
N GLY A 60 8.06 4.36 -9.14
CA GLY A 60 7.26 5.33 -8.40
C GLY A 60 6.83 6.54 -9.23
N LEU A 61 7.57 6.89 -10.29
CA LEU A 61 7.22 7.96 -11.23
C LEU A 61 5.97 7.63 -12.07
N TYR A 62 5.72 6.34 -12.30
CA TYR A 62 4.61 5.82 -13.10
C TYR A 62 3.50 5.23 -12.21
N PHE A 63 3.73 5.10 -10.91
CA PHE A 63 2.79 4.49 -9.98
C PHE A 63 1.83 5.56 -9.45
N ASN A 64 0.64 5.62 -10.04
CA ASN A 64 -0.36 6.62 -9.70
C ASN A 64 -1.37 6.06 -8.69
N LYS A 65 -1.49 6.74 -7.55
CA LYS A 65 -2.46 6.39 -6.51
C LYS A 65 -3.65 7.32 -6.60
N ILE A 66 -4.80 6.78 -6.96
CA ILE A 66 -6.04 7.53 -7.10
C ILE A 66 -6.65 7.78 -5.71
N GLN A 67 -6.62 6.77 -4.84
CA GLN A 67 -7.01 6.89 -3.43
C GLN A 67 -6.00 6.17 -2.53
N CYS A 68 -5.59 6.87 -1.48
CA CYS A 68 -4.56 6.45 -0.53
C CYS A 68 -5.06 6.80 0.87
N PHE A 69 -5.16 5.84 1.78
CA PHE A 69 -5.28 6.12 3.23
C PHE A 69 -3.99 6.75 3.80
N CYS A 70 -2.95 6.77 2.99
CA CYS A 70 -1.66 7.35 3.27
C CYS A 70 -1.85 8.85 3.52
N PHE A 71 -1.25 9.34 4.60
CA PHE A 71 -1.35 10.74 5.04
C PHE A 71 -2.66 11.17 5.70
N GLU A 72 -3.61 10.26 5.88
CA GLU A 72 -4.77 10.50 6.75
C GLU A 72 -4.57 9.80 8.09
N GLU A 73 -4.81 10.53 9.18
CA GLU A 73 -4.83 9.97 10.53
C GLU A 73 -5.92 8.90 10.64
N GLN A 74 -5.51 7.64 10.82
CA GLN A 74 -6.42 6.54 11.04
C GLN A 74 -6.59 6.36 12.55
N ARG A 75 -7.80 6.60 13.06
CA ARG A 75 -8.11 6.36 14.47
C ARG A 75 -8.88 5.07 14.61
N LEU A 76 -8.28 4.07 15.24
CA LEU A 76 -8.91 2.80 15.55
C LEU A 76 -9.24 2.71 17.04
N LEU A 77 -10.48 2.35 17.35
CA LEU A 77 -10.97 2.04 18.69
C LEU A 77 -10.40 0.70 19.20
N PRO A 78 -10.50 0.42 20.51
CA PRO A 78 -10.04 -0.86 21.07
C PRO A 78 -10.70 -2.06 20.38
N GLY A 79 -9.90 -2.99 19.86
CA GLY A 79 -10.39 -4.18 19.16
C GLY A 79 -10.99 -3.92 17.77
N GLU A 80 -11.03 -2.67 17.30
CA GLU A 80 -11.61 -2.33 16.01
C GLU A 80 -10.75 -2.90 14.87
N THR A 81 -11.43 -3.41 13.85
CA THR A 81 -10.83 -3.89 12.61
C THR A 81 -11.45 -3.14 11.43
N VAL A 82 -10.62 -2.60 10.55
CA VAL A 82 -11.05 -1.86 9.36
C VAL A 82 -10.30 -2.34 8.13
N ASP A 83 -11.01 -2.34 7.00
CA ASP A 83 -10.41 -2.58 5.68
C ASP A 83 -10.08 -1.23 5.02
N MET A 84 -8.82 -1.08 4.64
CA MET A 84 -8.24 0.12 4.05
C MET A 84 -8.01 -0.10 2.55
N PRO A 85 -8.84 0.48 1.67
CA PRO A 85 -8.67 0.34 0.23
C PRO A 85 -7.47 1.15 -0.28
N VAL A 86 -6.78 0.60 -1.27
CA VAL A 86 -5.77 1.27 -2.10
C VAL A 86 -6.20 1.17 -3.55
N PHE A 87 -6.50 2.32 -4.14
CA PHE A 87 -6.90 2.41 -5.54
C PHE A 87 -5.78 3.05 -6.36
N PHE A 88 -5.26 2.33 -7.34
CA PHE A 88 -4.07 2.74 -8.08
C PHE A 88 -4.10 2.26 -9.53
N PHE A 89 -3.20 2.79 -10.34
CA PHE A 89 -2.85 2.26 -11.65
C PHE A 89 -1.36 2.51 -11.93
N ILE A 90 -0.82 1.79 -12.91
CA ILE A 90 0.53 2.06 -13.43
C ILE A 90 0.36 2.77 -14.76
N ASP A 91 1.00 3.93 -14.92
CA ASP A 91 0.97 4.70 -16.15
C ASP A 91 1.53 3.87 -17.33
N PRO A 92 0.83 3.79 -18.47
CA PRO A 92 1.29 3.06 -19.64
C PRO A 92 2.65 3.54 -20.19
N ASP A 93 3.05 4.79 -19.93
CA ASP A 93 4.34 5.35 -20.36
C ASP A 93 5.55 4.59 -19.79
N ILE A 94 5.34 3.77 -18.74
CA ILE A 94 6.37 2.86 -18.20
C ILE A 94 6.91 1.89 -19.26
N MET A 95 6.10 1.58 -20.28
CA MET A 95 6.46 0.66 -21.37
C MET A 95 7.50 1.26 -22.32
N ASP A 96 7.54 2.59 -22.42
CA ASP A 96 8.45 3.31 -23.29
C ASP A 96 9.79 3.64 -22.61
N ASP A 97 9.87 3.60 -21.28
CA ASP A 97 11.10 3.84 -20.52
C ASP A 97 12.12 2.68 -20.73
N PRO A 98 13.27 2.94 -21.39
CA PRO A 98 14.31 1.93 -21.62
C PRO A 98 14.86 1.32 -20.33
N GLN A 99 14.82 2.06 -19.21
CA GLN A 99 15.34 1.62 -17.92
C GLN A 99 14.37 0.66 -17.20
N LEU A 100 13.09 0.64 -17.59
CA LEU A 100 12.04 -0.15 -16.96
C LEU A 100 11.49 -1.29 -17.83
N ARG A 101 11.98 -1.44 -19.07
CA ARG A 101 11.57 -2.52 -20.02
C ARG A 101 11.54 -3.93 -19.44
N ASN A 102 12.38 -4.23 -18.46
CA ASN A 102 12.49 -5.56 -17.85
C ASN A 102 11.80 -5.66 -16.47
N VAL A 103 11.15 -4.60 -16.00
CA VAL A 103 10.44 -4.61 -14.73
C VAL A 103 9.14 -5.38 -14.87
N ARG A 104 9.12 -6.58 -14.27
CA ARG A 104 7.93 -7.45 -14.24
C ARG A 104 7.21 -7.40 -12.91
N SER A 105 7.91 -6.97 -11.85
CA SER A 105 7.40 -6.91 -10.48
C SER A 105 7.65 -5.55 -9.86
N VAL A 106 6.65 -5.06 -9.13
CA VAL A 106 6.68 -3.83 -8.35
C VAL A 106 6.23 -4.19 -6.95
N THR A 107 6.89 -3.68 -5.93
CA THR A 107 6.46 -3.84 -4.53
C THR A 107 5.93 -2.51 -4.04
N LEU A 108 4.69 -2.53 -3.55
CA LEU A 108 4.10 -1.44 -2.79
C LEU A 108 4.14 -1.82 -1.31
N SER A 109 5.06 -1.19 -0.59
CA SER A 109 5.23 -1.38 0.85
C SER A 109 4.56 -0.24 1.61
N TYR A 110 3.91 -0.59 2.71
CA TYR A 110 3.30 0.34 3.64
C TYR A 110 3.87 0.15 5.03
N THR A 111 4.13 1.26 5.73
CA THR A 111 4.54 1.22 7.13
C THR A 111 3.66 2.13 7.97
N PHE A 112 3.04 1.56 9.00
CA PHE A 112 2.24 2.31 9.97
C PHE A 112 3.07 2.76 11.17
N PHE A 113 2.87 4.01 11.57
CA PHE A 113 3.45 4.63 12.75
C PHE A 113 2.32 5.19 13.62
N GLN A 114 2.59 5.37 14.92
CA GLN A 114 1.70 6.09 15.83
C GLN A 114 1.92 7.61 15.72
#